data_AF-A0A2X1PPS6-F1
#
_entry.id   AF-A0A2X1PPS6-F1
#
_cell.length_a   1.000
_cell.length_b   1.000
_cell.length_c   1.000
_cell.angle_alpha   90.00
_cell.angle_beta   90.00
_cell.angle_gamma   90.00
#
_symmetry.space_group_name_H-M   'P 1'
#
loop_
_entity.id
_entity.type
_entity.pdbx_description
1 polymer ?
#
loop_
_entity_poly.entity_id
_entity_poly.type
_entity_poly.pdbx_seq_one_letter_code
_entity_poly.pdbx_strand_id
1 'polypeptide(L)'
;MFVLGYFISTIDFSVLWRYFTWANQMTAMVMLWTAAGYLYRYHKFHWVASLPAWFITTVCATYLFYNKIGFGLDYQLSVYLGLATTIVCIVLFFTMLKPLGTRDEEAYINN
;
A
#
# COMPACT_ATOMS: atom_id res chain seq x y z
N MET A 1 -3.83 12.10 -30.74
CA MET A 1 -2.52 11.59 -30.27
C MET A 1 -1.48 12.69 -30.07
N PHE A 2 -1.27 13.61 -31.02
CA PHE A 2 -0.31 14.73 -30.86
C PHE A 2 -0.68 15.77 -29.78
N VAL A 3 -1.98 16.06 -29.59
CA VAL A 3 -2.45 17.05 -28.60
C VAL A 3 -2.20 16.61 -27.15
N LEU A 4 -2.37 15.33 -26.84
CA LEU A 4 -2.07 14.76 -25.51
C LEU A 4 -0.57 14.80 -25.20
N GLY A 5 0.29 14.53 -26.19
CA GLY A 5 1.74 14.65 -26.06
C GLY A 5 2.18 16.10 -25.81
N TYR A 6 1.54 17.07 -26.48
CA TYR A 6 1.79 18.49 -26.26
C TYR A 6 1.40 18.94 -24.83
N PHE A 7 0.23 18.52 -24.33
CA PHE A 7 -0.17 18.82 -22.94
C PHE A 7 0.78 18.21 -21.90
N ILE A 8 1.24 16.96 -22.10
CA ILE A 8 2.25 16.35 -21.24
C ILE A 8 3.58 17.13 -21.27
N SER A 9 4.00 17.63 -22.43
CA SER A 9 5.19 18.49 -22.54
C SER A 9 5.07 19.85 -21.84
N THR A 10 3.86 20.33 -21.55
CA THR A 10 3.66 21.56 -20.75
C THR A 10 3.73 21.33 -19.24
N ILE A 11 3.62 20.07 -18.79
CA ILE A 11 3.79 19.70 -17.39
C ILE A 11 5.28 19.54 -17.12
N ASP A 12 5.76 20.08 -16.00
CA ASP A 12 7.14 19.90 -15.57
C ASP A 12 7.45 18.39 -15.40
N PHE A 13 8.39 17.90 -16.22
CA PHE A 13 8.84 16.50 -16.18
C PHE A 13 9.27 16.06 -14.77
N SER A 14 9.78 16.98 -13.96
CA SER A 14 10.15 16.73 -12.56
C SER A 14 8.93 16.34 -11.70
N VAL A 15 7.80 17.01 -11.92
CA VAL A 15 6.54 16.70 -11.22
C VAL A 15 6.03 15.33 -11.66
N LEU A 16 6.00 15.08 -12.97
CA LEU A 16 5.50 13.83 -13.55
C LEU A 16 6.30 12.61 -13.06
N TRP A 17 7.62 12.74 -12.99
CA TRP A 17 8.52 11.71 -12.46
C TRP A 17 8.29 11.45 -10.96
N ARG A 18 8.05 12.51 -10.18
CA ARG A 18 7.76 12.40 -8.74
C ARG A 18 6.46 11.64 -8.50
N TYR A 19 5.43 11.90 -9.32
CA TYR A 19 4.18 11.15 -9.29
C TYR A 19 4.33 9.70 -9.73
N PHE A 20 5.08 9.44 -10.79
CA PHE A 20 5.36 8.08 -11.25
C PHE A 20 6.09 7.26 -10.17
N THR A 21 7.09 7.86 -9.52
CA THR A 21 7.80 7.25 -8.39
C THR A 21 6.87 6.95 -7.22
N TRP A 22 5.99 7.89 -6.85
CA TRP A 22 4.99 7.67 -5.80
C TRP A 22 3.99 6.56 -6.18
N ALA A 23 3.48 6.55 -7.41
CA ALA A 23 2.55 5.53 -7.89
C ALA A 23 3.18 4.11 -7.87
N ASN A 24 4.49 4.01 -8.14
CA ASN A 24 5.21 2.75 -8.01
C ASN A 24 5.27 2.26 -6.53
N GLN A 25 5.51 3.18 -5.59
CA GLN A 25 5.49 2.85 -4.15
C GLN A 25 4.09 2.42 -3.68
N MET A 26 3.03 3.06 -4.19
CA MET A 26 1.64 2.64 -3.94
C MET A 26 1.36 1.23 -4.45
N THR A 27 1.87 0.88 -5.63
CA THR A 27 1.71 -0.47 -6.20
C THR A 27 2.44 -1.51 -5.34
N ALA A 28 3.66 -1.20 -4.89
CA ALA A 28 4.40 -2.05 -3.96
C ALA A 28 3.66 -2.23 -2.63
N MET A 29 3.04 -1.17 -2.10
CA MET A 29 2.21 -1.23 -0.89
C MET A 29 1.05 -2.24 -1.03
N VAL A 30 0.26 -2.13 -2.11
CA VAL A 30 -0.88 -3.02 -2.35
C VAL A 30 -0.43 -4.47 -2.51
N MET A 31 0.69 -4.69 -3.21
CA MET A 31 1.26 -6.03 -3.36
C MET A 31 1.76 -6.62 -2.03
N LEU A 32 2.40 -5.81 -1.17
CA LEU A 32 2.85 -6.25 0.15
C LEU A 32 1.69 -6.62 1.07
N TRP A 33 0.60 -5.84 1.07
CA TRP A 33 -0.62 -6.20 1.82
C TRP A 33 -1.27 -7.46 1.28
N THR A 34 -1.27 -7.66 -0.04
CA THR A 34 -1.78 -8.88 -0.67
C THR A 34 -0.93 -10.09 -0.29
N ALA A 35 0.40 -9.96 -0.34
CA ALA A 35 1.34 -11.01 0.07
C ALA A 35 1.25 -11.32 1.57
N ALA A 36 1.13 -10.30 2.42
CA ALA A 36 0.90 -10.48 3.85
C ALA A 36 -0.42 -11.24 4.10
N GLY A 37 -1.47 -10.91 3.35
CA GLY A 37 -2.76 -11.59 3.47
C GLY A 37 -2.72 -13.04 3.00
N TYR A 38 -1.98 -13.31 1.93
CA TYR A 38 -1.68 -14.68 1.50
C TYR A 38 -0.94 -15.45 2.59
N LEU A 39 0.20 -14.94 3.08
CA LEU A 39 1.00 -15.59 4.13
C LEU A 39 0.19 -15.86 5.41
N TYR A 40 -0.64 -14.89 5.82
CA TYR A 40 -1.52 -15.03 6.98
C TYR A 40 -2.53 -16.17 6.81
N ARG A 41 -3.15 -16.29 5.63
CA ARG A 41 -4.10 -17.39 5.34
C ARG A 41 -3.46 -18.78 5.31
N TYR A 42 -2.18 -18.88 4.94
CA TYR A 42 -1.44 -20.14 4.92
C TYR A 42 -0.67 -20.43 6.22
N HIS A 43 -0.95 -19.71 7.32
CA HIS A 43 -0.25 -19.85 8.60
C HIS A 43 1.29 -19.78 8.49
N LYS A 44 1.80 -19.06 7.48
CA LYS A 44 3.24 -18.80 7.30
C LYS A 44 3.62 -17.48 7.98
N PHE A 45 4.92 -17.22 8.12
CA PHE A 45 5.46 -16.04 8.79
C PHE A 45 5.10 -14.73 8.04
N HIS A 46 3.91 -14.19 8.30
CA HIS A 46 3.37 -12.99 7.63
C HIS A 46 4.12 -11.70 7.97
N TRP A 47 4.85 -11.67 9.10
CA TRP A 47 5.61 -10.52 9.58
C TRP A 47 6.64 -10.00 8.59
N VAL A 48 7.18 -10.87 7.73
CA VAL A 48 8.13 -10.48 6.67
C VAL A 48 7.53 -9.53 5.64
N ALA A 49 6.22 -9.62 5.39
CA ALA A 49 5.50 -8.78 4.44
C ALA A 49 4.72 -7.66 5.14
N SER A 50 4.16 -7.90 6.33
CA SER A 50 3.38 -6.88 7.04
C SER A 50 4.24 -5.74 7.56
N LEU A 51 5.46 -6.01 8.07
CA LEU A 51 6.35 -4.96 8.57
C LEU A 51 6.74 -3.92 7.49
N PRO A 52 7.25 -4.33 6.30
CA PRO A 52 7.51 -3.38 5.22
C PRO A 52 6.22 -2.76 4.66
N ALA A 53 5.09 -3.48 4.69
CA ALA A 53 3.80 -2.92 4.29
C ALA A 53 3.41 -1.71 5.15
N TRP A 54 3.64 -1.75 6.47
CA TRP A 54 3.31 -0.65 7.38
C TRP A 54 4.15 0.59 7.09
N PHE A 55 5.45 0.39 6.86
CA PHE A 55 6.36 1.47 6.54
C PHE A 55 5.96 2.16 5.24
N ILE A 56 5.78 1.40 4.15
CA ILE A 56 5.47 1.98 2.84
C ILE A 56 4.06 2.58 2.80
N THR A 57 3.11 2.06 3.57
CA THR A 57 1.77 2.66 3.76
C THR A 57 1.89 4.04 4.40
N THR A 58 2.70 4.16 5.45
CA THR A 58 2.90 5.44 6.16
C THR A 58 3.56 6.47 5.25
N VAL A 59 4.60 6.06 4.51
CA VAL A 59 5.33 6.94 3.56
C VAL A 59 4.39 7.45 2.47
N CYS A 60 3.61 6.56 1.84
CA CYS A 60 2.71 6.95 0.77
C CYS A 60 1.54 7.81 1.25
N ALA A 61 0.96 7.51 2.42
CA ALA A 61 -0.11 8.29 3.01
C ALA A 61 0.37 9.69 3.43
N THR A 62 1.53 9.77 4.08
CA THR A 62 2.17 11.05 4.44
C THR A 62 2.43 11.89 3.20
N TYR A 63 2.95 11.28 2.13
CA TYR A 63 3.18 11.97 0.87
C TYR A 63 1.88 12.51 0.25
N LEU A 64 0.80 11.73 0.31
CA LEU A 64 -0.51 12.13 -0.19
C LEU A 64 -1.07 13.35 0.57
N PHE A 65 -0.94 13.37 1.90
CA PHE A 65 -1.41 14.49 2.73
C PHE A 65 -0.55 15.74 2.61
N TYR A 66 0.77 15.58 2.48
CA TYR A 66 1.74 16.66 2.41
C TYR A 66 1.76 17.38 1.05
N ASN A 67 1.63 16.63 -0.06
CA ASN A 67 1.82 17.20 -1.38
C ASN A 67 0.74 18.27 -1.68
N LYS A 68 1.14 19.39 -2.32
CA LYS A 68 0.28 20.57 -2.56
C LYS A 68 -0.99 20.30 -3.38
N ILE A 69 -1.04 19.17 -4.09
CA ILE A 69 -2.16 18.73 -4.94
C ILE A 69 -3.09 17.76 -4.18
N GLY A 70 -2.63 17.20 -3.05
CA GLY A 70 -3.47 16.43 -2.13
C GLY A 70 -4.19 17.37 -1.18
N PHE A 71 -3.82 17.36 0.10
CA PHE A 71 -4.40 18.26 1.10
C PHE A 71 -3.54 19.48 1.42
N GLY A 72 -2.26 19.50 1.00
CA GLY A 72 -1.36 20.65 1.21
C GLY A 72 -1.12 20.98 2.69
N LEU A 73 -1.20 19.97 3.56
CA LEU A 73 -1.12 20.12 5.02
C LEU A 73 0.34 20.27 5.47
N ASP A 74 0.51 20.82 6.68
CA ASP A 74 1.83 20.88 7.33
C ASP A 74 2.47 19.48 7.42
N TYR A 75 3.80 19.42 7.36
CA TYR A 75 4.54 18.16 7.37
C TYR A 75 4.28 17.35 8.64
N GLN A 76 4.23 17.99 9.82
CA GLN A 76 3.98 17.26 11.07
C GLN A 76 2.58 16.65 11.09
N LEU A 77 1.58 17.42 10.65
CA LEU A 77 0.19 16.96 10.58
C LEU A 77 0.05 15.81 9.56
N SER A 78 0.73 15.91 8.42
CA SER A 78 0.74 14.87 7.39
C SER A 78 1.34 13.55 7.88
N VAL A 79 2.40 13.60 8.71
CA VAL A 79 2.98 12.40 9.33
C VAL A 79 2.01 11.77 10.32
N TYR A 80 1.34 12.56 11.17
CA TYR A 80 0.33 12.05 12.11
C TYR A 80 -0.84 11.38 11.38
N LEU A 81 -1.35 12.01 10.32
CA LEU A 81 -2.40 11.41 9.48
C LEU A 81 -1.90 10.18 8.73
N GLY A 82 -0.66 10.18 8.25
CA GLY A 82 -0.04 9.02 7.62
C GLY A 82 0.01 7.81 8.57
N LEU A 83 0.44 8.03 9.81
CA LEU A 83 0.43 7.00 10.86
C LEU A 83 -0.99 6.55 11.20
N ALA A 84 -1.94 7.48 11.35
CA ALA A 84 -3.34 7.14 11.60
C ALA A 84 -3.93 6.26 10.49
N THR A 85 -3.63 6.58 9.23
CA THR A 85 -4.09 5.81 8.06
C THR A 85 -3.48 4.40 8.07
N THR A 86 -2.19 4.27 8.39
CA THR A 86 -1.54 2.96 8.54
C THR A 86 -2.19 2.13 9.65
N ILE A 87 -2.51 2.72 10.79
CA ILE A 87 -3.22 2.03 11.88
C ILE A 87 -4.59 1.55 11.39
N VAL A 88 -5.33 2.37 10.66
CA VAL A 88 -6.62 1.97 10.06
C VAL A 88 -6.44 0.79 9.10
N CYS A 89 -5.43 0.82 8.22
CA CYS A 89 -5.13 -0.30 7.32
C CYS A 89 -4.79 -1.59 8.08
N ILE A 90 -4.03 -1.49 9.18
CA ILE A 90 -3.70 -2.64 10.04
C ILE A 90 -4.97 -3.22 10.67
N VAL A 91 -5.83 -2.38 11.24
CA VAL A 91 -7.09 -2.81 11.87
C VAL A 91 -8.01 -3.45 10.83
N LEU A 92 -8.13 -2.86 9.64
CA LEU A 92 -8.92 -3.44 8.55
C LEU A 92 -8.34 -4.78 8.10
N PHE A 93 -7.02 -4.91 8.03
CA PHE A 93 -6.38 -6.17 7.68
C PHE A 93 -6.72 -7.26 8.68
N PHE A 94 -6.59 -7.03 9.99
CA PHE A 94 -6.91 -8.06 10.98
C PHE A 94 -8.42 -8.34 11.12
N THR A 95 -9.29 -7.35 10.89
CA THR A 95 -10.75 -7.54 11.02
C THR A 95 -11.38 -8.18 9.78
N MET A 96 -10.92 -7.82 8.58
CA MET A 96 -11.47 -8.37 7.32
C MET A 96 -10.81 -9.69 6.93
N LEU A 97 -9.56 -9.91 7.31
CA LEU A 97 -8.83 -11.11 6.94
C LEU A 97 -9.08 -12.22 7.96
N LYS A 98 -10.18 -12.95 7.77
CA LYS A 98 -10.38 -14.22 8.50
C LYS A 98 -9.30 -15.22 8.07
N PRO A 99 -8.63 -15.92 9.02
CA PRO A 99 -7.76 -17.03 8.67
C PRO A 99 -8.59 -18.05 7.89
N LEU A 100 -8.02 -18.59 6.80
CA LEU A 100 -8.69 -19.68 6.08
C LEU A 100 -8.79 -20.83 7.08
N GLY A 101 -10.01 -21.38 7.27
CA GLY A 101 -10.18 -22.59 8.07
C GLY A 101 -9.17 -23.64 7.64
N THR A 102 -8.58 -24.32 8.63
CA THR A 102 -7.55 -25.34 8.50
C THR A 102 -7.82 -26.16 7.24
N ARG A 103 -6.89 -26.20 6.29
CA ARG A 103 -7.02 -27.11 5.14
C ARG A 103 -7.19 -28.50 5.73
N ASP A 104 -8.29 -29.16 5.40
CA ASP A 104 -8.51 -30.56 5.73
C ASP A 104 -7.37 -31.36 5.07
N GLU A 105 -6.26 -31.55 5.80
CA GLU A 105 -5.12 -32.37 5.40
C GLU A 105 -5.56 -33.83 5.15
N GLU A 106 -6.76 -34.20 5.61
CA GLU A 106 -7.45 -35.47 5.37
C GLU A 106 -7.82 -35.71 3.90
N ALA A 107 -7.92 -34.66 3.07
CA ALA A 107 -8.29 -34.80 1.65
C ALA A 107 -7.17 -35.37 0.75
N TYR A 108 -5.92 -35.39 1.22
CA TYR A 108 -4.76 -35.88 0.44
C TYR A 108 -4.29 -37.27 0.83
N ILE A 109 -4.85 -37.87 1.89
CA ILE A 109 -4.41 -39.16 2.43
C ILE A 109 -5.14 -40.34 1.74
N ASN A 110 -6.15 -40.07 0.91
CA ASN A 110 -6.95 -41.09 0.23
C ASN A 110 -6.88 -40.94 -1.31
N ASN A 111 -5.74 -41.31 -1.90
CA ASN A 111 -5.61 -41.74 -3.30
C ASN A 111 -4.52 -42.80 -3.42
#